data_AF-A0A2N2LUD3-F1
#
_entry.id   AF-A0A2N2LUD3-F1
#
_cell.length_a   1.000
_cell.length_b   1.000
_cell.length_c   1.000
_cell.angle_alpha   90.00
_cell.angle_beta   90.00
_cell.angle_gamma   90.00
#
_symmetry.space_group_name_H-M   'P 1'
#
loop_
_entity.id
_entity.type
_entity.pdbx_description
1 polymer ?
#
loop_
_entity_poly.entity_id
_entity_poly.type
_entity_poly.pdbx_seq_one_letter_code
_entity_poly.pdbx_strand_id
1 'polypeptide(L)'
;MINNHPYYKDLRHIIAADLRCSTITPEDDQIWELESTRGEPPGLAFQTTYGLRAYGIRVFPRFSINKVPVSNPHSFSTRPVIHYAAPNYVEIHYLPFSTLDVIQKTWVPDSHTLTSQVGLTNTSADLVQLWMEWIVQLNPLLTGSPMTSVQISVNTVLQGQTGNLFPVFLLTGGPRGDLSAFPSLGIDVTLPPHASRYFSWALATLNNIEDSFYAARKATSYTLDNEQIKIEMLQKGQTVRFDFGDSSLNHRMEESQQRTFQLLLPPYRILNNSWYVTKRNPEHGNLPVENSSGFSADWGIQKMTEIWALSRILLPLKPDLVKGMLQNVLDQQGVDGTVYAQINWNGKVTNLAAAPL
;
A
#
# COMPACT_ATOMS: atom_id res chain seq x y z
N MET A 1 -19.96 36.07 -11.99
CA MET A 1 -18.55 35.62 -11.89
C MET A 1 -18.54 34.32 -11.12
N ILE A 2 -18.54 33.20 -11.83
CA ILE A 2 -18.43 31.87 -11.22
C ILE A 2 -16.93 31.65 -11.03
N ASN A 3 -16.49 31.62 -9.77
CA ASN A 3 -15.12 31.27 -9.43
C ASN A 3 -14.88 29.81 -9.85
N ASN A 4 -14.32 29.61 -11.04
CA ASN A 4 -13.69 28.36 -11.44
C ASN A 4 -12.39 28.21 -10.65
N HIS A 5 -12.49 27.87 -9.37
CA HIS A 5 -11.42 27.11 -8.75
C HIS A 5 -11.41 25.74 -9.42
N PRO A 6 -10.30 25.26 -10.00
CA PRO A 6 -10.23 23.90 -10.50
C PRO A 6 -10.62 22.98 -9.34
N TYR A 7 -11.63 22.13 -9.55
CA TYR A 7 -12.06 21.13 -8.58
C TYR A 7 -10.82 20.32 -8.18
N TYR A 8 -10.38 20.53 -6.95
CA TYR A 8 -9.25 19.83 -6.36
C TYR A 8 -9.65 18.37 -6.13
N LYS A 9 -8.71 17.42 -6.32
CA LYS A 9 -8.94 16.00 -6.01
C LYS A 9 -8.04 15.62 -4.85
N ASP A 10 -8.65 15.34 -3.70
CA ASP A 10 -7.95 14.72 -2.58
C ASP A 10 -7.33 13.39 -3.02
N LEU A 11 -6.12 13.11 -2.54
CA LEU A 11 -5.46 11.86 -2.87
C LEU A 11 -6.01 10.77 -1.98
N ARG A 12 -6.60 9.76 -2.64
CA ARG A 12 -6.98 8.50 -2.03
C ARG A 12 -6.60 7.36 -2.96
N HIS A 13 -5.63 6.54 -2.57
CA HIS A 13 -5.13 5.46 -3.42
C HIS A 13 -4.79 4.22 -2.58
N ILE A 14 -5.33 3.06 -2.95
CA ILE A 14 -4.97 1.80 -2.31
C ILE A 14 -3.65 1.32 -2.91
N ILE A 15 -2.74 0.82 -2.07
CA ILE A 15 -1.49 0.20 -2.48
C ILE A 15 -1.29 -1.09 -1.66
N ALA A 16 -1.02 -2.20 -2.33
CA ALA A 16 -0.85 -3.51 -1.71
C ALA A 16 0.05 -4.39 -2.59
N ALA A 17 0.61 -5.46 -2.03
CA ALA A 17 1.45 -6.39 -2.79
C ALA A 17 0.74 -6.93 -4.05
N ASP A 18 1.42 -6.90 -5.19
CA ASP A 18 0.89 -7.31 -6.50
C ASP A 18 1.30 -8.75 -6.82
N LEU A 19 0.33 -9.64 -7.05
CA LEU A 19 0.56 -11.06 -7.34
C LEU A 19 1.61 -11.30 -8.44
N ARG A 20 1.73 -10.36 -9.38
CA ARG A 20 2.59 -10.50 -10.56
C ARG A 20 4.07 -10.28 -10.28
N CYS A 21 4.42 -9.57 -9.20
CA CYS A 21 5.80 -9.18 -8.88
C CYS A 21 6.12 -9.07 -7.38
N SER A 22 5.19 -9.42 -6.49
CA SER A 22 5.31 -9.39 -5.04
C SER A 22 4.96 -10.74 -4.42
N THR A 23 5.44 -10.96 -3.20
CA THR A 23 5.02 -12.11 -2.38
C THR A 23 3.80 -11.71 -1.53
N ILE A 24 2.70 -12.46 -1.65
CA ILE A 24 1.48 -12.20 -0.89
C ILE A 24 1.24 -13.34 0.10
N THR A 25 0.89 -12.99 1.34
CA THR A 25 0.42 -13.92 2.38
C THR A 25 -1.09 -13.78 2.53
N PRO A 26 -1.93 -14.66 1.93
CA PRO A 26 -3.38 -14.40 1.82
C PRO A 26 -4.16 -14.30 3.14
N GLU A 27 -3.62 -14.83 4.23
CA GLU A 27 -4.22 -14.76 5.58
C GLU A 27 -3.67 -13.61 6.44
N ASP A 28 -2.57 -12.98 6.01
CA ASP A 28 -1.91 -11.86 6.67
C ASP A 28 -1.40 -10.87 5.61
N ASP A 29 -2.33 -10.16 4.99
CA ASP A 29 -2.06 -9.23 3.91
C ASP A 29 -2.27 -7.78 4.37
N GLN A 30 -1.19 -7.01 4.50
CA GLN A 30 -1.28 -5.63 4.97
C GLN A 30 -1.49 -4.68 3.79
N ILE A 31 -2.68 -4.10 3.77
CA ILE A 31 -3.12 -3.24 2.68
C ILE A 31 -3.06 -1.79 3.14
N TRP A 32 -2.44 -0.96 2.33
CA TRP A 32 -2.22 0.45 2.66
C TRP A 32 -3.12 1.35 1.81
N GLU A 33 -3.47 2.49 2.38
CA GLU A 33 -4.15 3.57 1.69
C GLU A 33 -3.30 4.84 1.82
N LEU A 34 -2.96 5.46 0.69
CA LEU A 34 -2.47 6.82 0.63
C LEU A 34 -3.66 7.77 0.79
N GLU A 35 -3.61 8.68 1.76
CA GLU A 35 -4.66 9.64 2.07
C GLU A 35 -4.08 11.02 2.42
N SER A 36 -4.73 12.11 1.97
CA SER A 36 -4.24 13.49 2.18
C SER A 36 -5.14 14.38 3.06
N THR A 37 -6.30 13.90 3.51
CA THR A 37 -7.31 14.73 4.22
C THR A 37 -7.56 14.35 5.67
N ARG A 38 -7.17 13.14 6.09
CA ARG A 38 -7.59 12.56 7.37
C ARG A 38 -6.46 12.48 8.39
N GLY A 39 -6.86 12.54 9.65
CA GLY A 39 -6.05 12.25 10.83
C GLY A 39 -5.33 13.46 11.40
N GLU A 40 -4.95 13.33 12.67
CA GLU A 40 -4.30 14.39 13.44
C GLU A 40 -2.91 13.92 13.94
N PRO A 41 -1.83 14.65 13.61
CA PRO A 41 -1.81 15.87 12.79
C PRO A 41 -2.09 15.55 11.31
N PRO A 42 -2.50 16.55 10.50
CA PRO A 42 -2.71 16.39 9.08
C PRO A 42 -1.38 16.08 8.37
N GLY A 43 -1.43 15.15 7.41
CA GLY A 43 -0.25 14.64 6.71
C GLY A 43 -0.62 13.95 5.40
N LEU A 44 0.34 13.90 4.45
CA LEU A 44 0.26 13.00 3.31
C LEU A 44 0.64 11.60 3.80
N ALA A 45 -0.34 10.79 4.18
CA ALA A 45 -0.12 9.59 4.96
C ALA A 45 -0.40 8.31 4.19
N PHE A 46 0.46 7.32 4.39
CA PHE A 46 0.07 5.93 4.20
C PHE A 46 -0.53 5.42 5.51
N GLN A 47 -1.70 4.81 5.42
CA GLN A 47 -2.41 4.30 6.59
C GLN A 47 -2.95 2.89 6.37
N THR A 48 -3.00 2.13 7.46
CA THR A 48 -3.67 0.83 7.50
C THR A 48 -4.27 0.56 8.88
N THR A 49 -5.19 -0.40 8.99
CA THR A 49 -5.63 -0.96 10.28
C THR A 49 -5.08 -2.36 10.51
N TYR A 50 -4.20 -2.83 9.61
CA TYR A 50 -3.72 -4.21 9.56
C TYR A 50 -4.86 -5.23 9.52
N GLY A 51 -5.92 -4.97 8.76
CA GLY A 51 -7.10 -5.85 8.78
C GLY A 51 -7.80 -5.84 10.13
N LEU A 52 -8.00 -4.64 10.69
CA LEU A 52 -8.61 -4.40 12.00
C LEU A 52 -7.82 -4.96 13.20
N ARG A 53 -6.53 -5.25 13.03
CA ARG A 53 -5.60 -5.62 14.13
C ARG A 53 -5.01 -4.41 14.84
N ALA A 54 -5.33 -3.20 14.41
CA ALA A 54 -5.07 -1.91 15.06
C ALA A 54 -6.25 -0.97 14.85
N TYR A 55 -6.42 0.05 15.69
CA TYR A 55 -7.32 1.16 15.36
C TYR A 55 -6.80 1.96 14.15
N GLY A 56 -5.49 1.98 13.96
CA GLY A 56 -4.84 2.49 12.77
C GLY A 56 -3.35 2.67 12.99
N ILE A 57 -2.59 2.64 11.90
CA ILE A 57 -1.23 3.17 11.83
C ILE A 57 -1.17 4.19 10.70
N ARG A 58 -0.44 5.28 10.91
CA ARG A 58 -0.19 6.33 9.91
C ARG A 58 1.30 6.59 9.83
N VAL A 59 1.84 6.67 8.61
CA VAL A 59 3.22 7.09 8.33
C VAL A 59 3.23 8.23 7.32
N PHE A 60 3.81 9.37 7.69
CA PHE A 60 3.85 10.57 6.85
C PHE A 60 5.04 11.48 7.18
N PRO A 61 5.50 12.29 6.21
CA PRO A 61 6.58 13.22 6.43
C PRO A 61 6.09 14.53 7.06
N ARG A 62 6.99 15.19 7.79
CA ARG A 62 6.89 16.59 8.20
C ARG A 62 8.21 17.28 7.89
N PHE A 63 8.12 18.49 7.37
CA PHE A 63 9.28 19.31 6.99
C PHE A 63 9.29 20.58 7.80
N SER A 64 10.45 21.00 8.31
CA SER A 64 10.58 22.26 9.04
C SER A 64 11.75 23.09 8.52
N ILE A 65 11.46 24.26 7.96
CA ILE A 65 12.46 25.29 7.61
C ILE A 65 12.30 26.43 8.61
N ASN A 66 13.40 26.94 9.17
CA ASN A 66 13.39 28.01 10.18
C ASN A 66 12.44 27.72 11.36
N LYS A 67 12.36 26.46 11.78
CA LYS A 67 11.48 25.97 12.86
C LYS A 67 9.98 26.09 12.59
N VAL A 68 9.56 26.30 11.34
CA VAL A 68 8.16 26.29 10.93
C VAL A 68 7.82 24.90 10.40
N PRO A 69 7.11 24.05 11.16
CA PRO A 69 6.75 22.70 10.71
C PRO A 69 5.56 22.74 9.74
N VAL A 70 5.68 21.98 8.65
CA VAL A 70 4.65 21.80 7.64
C VAL A 70 4.50 20.31 7.35
N SER A 71 3.33 19.77 7.65
CA SER A 71 2.91 18.40 7.31
C SER A 71 1.57 18.37 6.56
N ASN A 72 0.71 19.36 6.76
CA ASN A 72 -0.58 19.43 6.10
C ASN A 72 -0.42 19.60 4.58
N PRO A 73 -0.87 18.65 3.75
CA PRO A 73 -0.80 18.77 2.29
C PRO A 73 -1.51 20.01 1.73
N HIS A 74 -2.51 20.53 2.45
CA HIS A 74 -3.23 21.75 2.08
C HIS A 74 -2.41 23.03 2.28
N SER A 75 -1.36 22.95 3.09
CA SER A 75 -0.45 24.06 3.40
C SER A 75 0.82 24.03 2.55
N PHE A 76 1.01 23.01 1.70
CA PHE A 76 2.16 22.91 0.81
C PHE A 76 2.10 24.00 -0.27
N SER A 77 3.26 24.51 -0.68
CA SER A 77 3.37 25.46 -1.80
C SER A 77 2.85 24.86 -3.12
N THR A 78 3.08 23.57 -3.34
CA THR A 78 2.44 22.79 -4.41
C THR A 78 1.88 21.51 -3.79
N ARG A 79 0.58 21.27 -4.02
CA ARG A 79 -0.12 20.10 -3.48
C ARG A 79 0.43 18.79 -4.07
N PRO A 80 0.32 17.68 -3.33
CA PRO A 80 0.67 16.36 -3.85
C PRO A 80 -0.10 15.95 -5.10
N VAL A 81 0.65 15.49 -6.09
CA VAL A 81 0.12 14.92 -7.34
C VAL A 81 0.75 13.55 -7.55
N ILE A 82 -0.09 12.55 -7.84
CA ILE A 82 0.39 11.23 -8.25
C ILE A 82 0.90 11.33 -9.69
N HIS A 83 2.19 11.10 -9.88
CA HIS A 83 2.85 11.12 -11.18
C HIS A 83 2.85 9.74 -11.84
N TYR A 84 2.93 8.68 -11.04
CA TYR A 84 2.82 7.30 -11.48
C TYR A 84 2.13 6.45 -10.42
N ALA A 85 1.29 5.50 -10.85
CA ALA A 85 0.60 4.56 -9.97
C ALA A 85 0.53 3.19 -10.61
N ALA A 86 0.71 2.16 -9.79
CA ALA A 86 0.53 0.75 -10.09
C ALA A 86 0.00 0.05 -8.83
N PRO A 87 -0.50 -1.20 -8.93
CA PRO A 87 -1.12 -1.91 -7.81
C PRO A 87 -0.34 -1.87 -6.48
N ASN A 88 0.98 -1.97 -6.55
CA ASN A 88 1.89 -2.00 -5.41
C ASN A 88 2.87 -0.82 -5.36
N TYR A 89 2.72 0.21 -6.20
CA TYR A 89 3.69 1.31 -6.31
C TYR A 89 3.02 2.66 -6.57
N VAL A 90 3.52 3.72 -5.95
CA VAL A 90 3.09 5.10 -6.24
C VAL A 90 4.27 6.06 -6.22
N GLU A 91 4.29 6.98 -7.19
CA GLU A 91 5.20 8.12 -7.22
C GLU A 91 4.39 9.41 -7.05
N ILE A 92 4.77 10.23 -6.07
CA ILE A 92 4.07 11.44 -5.68
C ILE A 92 5.05 12.60 -5.70
N HIS A 93 4.67 13.70 -6.34
CA HIS A 93 5.47 14.93 -6.41
C HIS A 93 4.75 16.06 -5.68
N TYR A 94 5.48 16.86 -4.89
CA TYR A 94 4.95 18.00 -4.14
C TYR A 94 6.04 18.97 -3.67
N LEU A 95 5.64 20.19 -3.32
CA LEU A 95 6.53 21.20 -2.74
C LEU A 95 6.01 21.64 -1.36
N PRO A 96 6.53 21.10 -0.23
CA PRO A 96 6.14 21.54 1.11
C PRO A 96 6.41 23.04 1.33
N PHE A 97 7.53 23.51 0.79
CA PHE A 97 7.92 24.92 0.71
C PHE A 97 8.24 25.26 -0.74
N SER A 98 8.12 26.53 -1.13
CA SER A 98 8.38 26.96 -2.51
C SER A 98 9.81 26.68 -2.99
N THR A 99 10.75 26.49 -2.06
CA THR A 99 12.17 26.21 -2.34
C THR A 99 12.55 24.74 -2.22
N LEU A 100 11.61 23.86 -1.88
CA LEU A 100 11.86 22.44 -1.60
C LEU A 100 10.96 21.57 -2.46
N ASP A 101 11.52 21.01 -3.52
CA ASP A 101 10.87 19.99 -4.35
C ASP A 101 11.06 18.60 -3.76
N VAL A 102 9.98 17.82 -3.72
CA VAL A 102 9.95 16.49 -3.13
C VAL A 102 9.35 15.49 -4.09
N ILE A 103 10.15 14.47 -4.41
CA ILE A 103 9.70 13.27 -5.13
C ILE A 103 9.71 12.11 -4.14
N GLN A 104 8.54 11.53 -3.91
CA GLN A 104 8.37 10.36 -3.06
C GLN A 104 7.91 9.16 -3.88
N LYS A 105 8.71 8.10 -3.86
CA LYS A 105 8.44 6.81 -4.48
C LYS A 105 8.17 5.79 -3.40
N THR A 106 6.97 5.20 -3.36
CA THR A 106 6.59 4.23 -2.33
C THR A 106 6.16 2.91 -2.96
N TRP A 107 6.62 1.79 -2.38
CA TRP A 107 6.47 0.44 -2.91
C TRP A 107 6.08 -0.54 -1.79
N VAL A 108 5.22 -1.50 -2.13
CA VAL A 108 4.83 -2.65 -1.30
C VAL A 108 5.40 -3.94 -1.92
N PRO A 109 6.62 -4.35 -1.54
CA PRO A 109 7.27 -5.54 -2.11
C PRO A 109 6.59 -6.86 -1.72
N ASP A 110 5.98 -6.90 -0.54
CA ASP A 110 5.32 -8.06 0.03
C ASP A 110 4.19 -7.64 0.99
N SER A 111 3.41 -8.61 1.48
CA SER A 111 2.28 -8.35 2.38
C SER A 111 2.61 -7.67 3.71
N HIS A 112 3.88 -7.56 4.12
CA HIS A 112 4.24 -7.09 5.46
C HIS A 112 5.17 -5.87 5.47
N THR A 113 5.50 -5.35 4.29
CA THR A 113 6.53 -4.32 4.14
C THR A 113 6.02 -3.18 3.28
N LEU A 114 6.18 -1.95 3.78
CA LEU A 114 6.02 -0.71 3.03
C LEU A 114 7.36 0.01 3.01
N THR A 115 7.86 0.38 1.84
CA THR A 115 9.14 1.10 1.72
C THR A 115 9.04 2.27 0.77
N SER A 116 9.91 3.26 0.96
CA SER A 116 9.89 4.46 0.17
C SER A 116 11.29 5.05 0.00
N GLN A 117 11.48 5.75 -1.11
CA GLN A 117 12.62 6.59 -1.40
C GLN A 117 12.12 8.02 -1.61
N VAL A 118 12.76 8.96 -0.93
CA VAL A 118 12.37 10.36 -0.88
C VAL A 118 13.55 11.18 -1.38
N GLY A 119 13.37 11.85 -2.52
CA GLY A 119 14.30 12.84 -3.05
C GLY A 119 13.88 14.23 -2.63
N LEU A 120 14.81 14.98 -2.05
CA LEU A 120 14.66 16.39 -1.72
C LEU A 120 15.56 17.22 -2.62
N THR A 121 15.03 18.22 -3.30
CA THR A 121 15.80 19.12 -4.17
C THR A 121 15.58 20.56 -3.75
N ASN A 122 16.67 21.29 -3.54
CA ASN A 122 16.62 22.74 -3.33
C ASN A 122 16.48 23.45 -4.69
N THR A 123 15.35 24.11 -4.92
CA THR A 123 15.07 24.80 -6.20
C THR A 123 15.54 26.25 -6.24
N SER A 124 16.04 26.76 -5.11
CA SER A 124 16.47 28.15 -4.94
C SER A 124 17.96 28.37 -5.19
N ALA A 125 18.36 29.64 -5.26
CA ALA A 125 19.75 30.08 -5.38
C ALA A 125 20.50 30.15 -4.03
N ASP A 126 19.81 29.93 -2.91
CA ASP A 126 20.35 30.04 -1.55
C ASP A 126 20.50 28.66 -0.90
N LEU A 127 21.29 28.58 0.17
CA LEU A 127 21.39 27.38 0.99
C LEU A 127 20.06 27.11 1.71
N VAL A 128 19.52 25.90 1.60
CA VAL A 128 18.35 25.46 2.38
C VAL A 128 18.81 24.52 3.49
N GLN A 129 18.46 24.88 4.73
CA GLN A 129 18.59 24.01 5.90
C GLN A 129 17.20 23.67 6.42
N LEU A 130 16.94 22.38 6.59
CA LEU A 130 15.66 21.89 7.08
C LEU A 130 15.81 20.70 8.02
N TRP A 131 14.78 20.51 8.84
CA TRP A 131 14.52 19.26 9.54
C TRP A 131 13.48 18.47 8.74
N MET A 132 13.82 17.26 8.31
CA MET A 132 12.86 16.32 7.75
C MET A 132 12.64 15.21 8.77
N GLU A 133 11.38 14.93 9.10
CA GLU A 133 11.03 13.81 9.95
C GLU A 133 9.88 12.99 9.40
N TRP A 134 9.87 11.72 9.75
CA TRP A 134 8.80 10.78 9.49
C TRP A 134 8.08 10.48 10.80
N ILE A 135 6.81 10.84 10.86
CA ILE A 135 5.94 10.54 11.98
C ILE A 135 5.28 9.19 11.72
N VAL A 136 5.35 8.29 12.71
CA VAL A 136 4.71 6.97 12.66
C VAL A 136 3.82 6.81 13.87
N GLN A 137 2.52 7.01 13.68
CA GLN A 137 1.53 6.93 14.76
C GLN A 137 0.81 5.60 14.69
N LEU A 138 1.09 4.71 15.64
CA LEU A 138 0.31 3.50 15.86
C LEU A 138 -0.70 3.77 16.99
N ASN A 139 -1.97 3.53 16.70
CA ASN A 139 -3.05 3.41 17.67
C ASN A 139 -3.37 1.92 17.85
N PRO A 140 -2.73 1.24 18.83
CA PRO A 140 -2.87 -0.19 19.00
C PRO A 140 -4.21 -0.58 19.62
N LEU A 141 -4.59 -1.86 19.48
CA LEU A 141 -5.66 -2.44 20.31
C LEU A 141 -5.22 -2.53 21.79
N LEU A 142 -6.13 -2.94 22.69
CA LEU A 142 -5.91 -2.94 24.15
C LEU A 142 -4.62 -3.65 24.60
N THR A 143 -4.15 -4.66 23.85
CA THR A 143 -2.94 -5.44 24.13
C THR A 143 -1.77 -5.03 23.23
N GLY A 144 -1.41 -3.74 23.22
CA GLY A 144 -0.31 -3.23 22.42
C GLY A 144 0.32 -1.95 22.97
N SER A 145 1.36 -1.47 22.30
CA SER A 145 2.12 -0.28 22.65
C SER A 145 2.22 0.68 21.45
N PRO A 146 2.11 2.00 21.66
CA PRO A 146 2.34 2.98 20.60
C PRO A 146 3.78 2.90 20.10
N MET A 147 4.05 3.53 18.95
CA MET A 147 5.42 3.62 18.44
C MET A 147 6.31 4.39 19.42
N THR A 148 7.52 3.91 19.65
CA THR A 148 8.55 4.57 20.46
C THR A 148 9.92 4.40 19.83
N SER A 149 10.81 5.37 20.06
CA SER A 149 12.19 5.34 19.60
C SER A 149 13.02 4.38 20.43
N VAL A 150 13.76 3.48 19.77
CA VAL A 150 14.67 2.53 20.41
C VAL A 150 15.93 2.37 19.58
N GLN A 151 16.99 1.88 20.23
CA GLN A 151 18.22 1.46 19.56
C GLN A 151 18.21 -0.05 19.34
N ILE A 152 18.32 -0.48 18.08
CA ILE A 152 18.57 -1.88 17.73
C ILE A 152 19.94 -1.96 17.05
N SER A 153 20.92 -2.52 17.77
CA SER A 153 22.34 -2.50 17.41
C SER A 153 22.87 -1.06 17.24
N VAL A 154 23.04 -0.60 16.00
CA VAL A 154 23.55 0.74 15.65
C VAL A 154 22.49 1.65 15.02
N ASN A 155 21.24 1.16 14.87
CA ASN A 155 20.17 1.89 14.21
C ASN A 155 19.17 2.41 15.25
N THR A 156 18.88 3.71 15.18
CA THR A 156 17.68 4.29 15.78
C THR A 156 16.47 3.89 14.95
N VAL A 157 15.50 3.20 15.54
CA VAL A 157 14.26 2.78 14.88
C VAL A 157 13.05 3.21 15.73
N LEU A 158 11.86 3.26 15.12
CA LEU A 158 10.63 3.23 15.91
C LEU A 158 10.10 1.81 15.95
N GLN A 159 9.64 1.36 17.10
CA GLN A 159 8.91 0.11 17.22
C GLN A 159 7.61 0.30 18.02
N GLY A 160 6.60 -0.50 17.72
CA GLY A 160 5.36 -0.58 18.48
C GLY A 160 4.84 -2.01 18.52
N GLN A 161 3.66 -2.21 19.10
CA GLN A 161 3.01 -3.51 19.14
C GLN A 161 1.49 -3.36 19.06
N THR A 162 0.83 -4.24 18.32
CA THR A 162 -0.64 -4.36 18.36
C THR A 162 -1.03 -5.83 18.18
N GLY A 163 -1.53 -6.45 19.26
CA GLY A 163 -1.75 -7.90 19.26
C GLY A 163 -0.44 -8.66 19.04
N ASN A 164 -0.40 -9.50 17.99
CA ASN A 164 0.77 -10.26 17.58
C ASN A 164 1.62 -9.56 16.50
N LEU A 165 1.33 -8.30 16.16
CA LEU A 165 2.08 -7.53 15.17
C LEU A 165 3.06 -6.57 15.83
N PHE A 166 4.29 -6.53 15.30
CA PHE A 166 5.39 -5.72 15.83
C PHE A 166 5.95 -4.78 14.76
N PRO A 167 5.26 -3.66 14.43
CA PRO A 167 5.74 -2.72 13.44
C PRO A 167 7.09 -2.12 13.83
N VAL A 168 8.06 -2.15 12.91
CA VAL A 168 9.37 -1.52 13.03
C VAL A 168 9.60 -0.58 11.84
N PHE A 169 9.85 0.69 12.14
CA PHE A 169 10.15 1.73 11.16
C PHE A 169 11.63 2.11 11.21
N LEU A 170 12.27 2.12 10.05
CA LEU A 170 13.67 2.50 9.88
C LEU A 170 13.79 3.61 8.83
N LEU A 171 14.62 4.62 9.12
CA LEU A 171 14.95 5.73 8.23
C LEU A 171 16.47 5.80 8.03
N THR A 172 16.93 5.86 6.79
CA THR A 172 18.37 6.01 6.46
C THR A 172 18.83 7.46 6.66
N GLY A 173 20.13 7.68 6.90
CA GLY A 173 20.71 9.03 7.01
C GLY A 173 21.02 9.49 8.43
N GLY A 174 21.09 8.56 9.38
CA GLY A 174 21.47 8.82 10.78
C GLY A 174 20.36 9.53 11.57
N PRO A 175 19.13 9.01 11.59
CA PRO A 175 18.02 9.68 12.22
C PRO A 175 18.12 9.75 13.75
N ARG A 176 17.45 10.74 14.31
CA ARG A 176 17.23 10.89 15.76
C ARG A 176 15.74 10.79 16.05
N GLY A 177 15.42 10.10 17.15
CA GLY A 177 14.07 10.03 17.69
C GLY A 177 13.78 11.16 18.70
N ASP A 178 12.53 11.21 19.15
CA ASP A 178 12.08 11.93 20.36
C ASP A 178 12.26 13.46 20.37
N LEU A 179 12.37 14.08 19.19
CA LEU A 179 12.44 15.54 19.04
C LEU A 179 11.06 16.18 18.81
N SER A 180 9.99 15.38 18.82
CA SER A 180 8.65 15.86 18.55
C SER A 180 7.60 15.26 19.49
N ALA A 181 6.44 15.91 19.58
CA ALA A 181 5.30 15.44 20.36
C ALA A 181 4.68 14.13 19.82
N PHE A 182 5.06 13.72 18.61
CA PHE A 182 4.62 12.48 17.98
C PHE A 182 5.80 11.52 17.83
N PRO A 183 5.58 10.19 17.88
CA PRO A 183 6.64 9.23 17.60
C PRO A 183 7.18 9.44 16.19
N SER A 184 8.45 9.81 16.09
CA SER A 184 9.06 10.22 14.82
C SER A 184 10.55 9.96 14.78
N LEU A 185 11.07 9.73 13.59
CA LEU A 185 12.50 9.78 13.29
C LEU A 185 12.77 10.93 12.32
N GLY A 186 13.77 11.76 12.60
CA GLY A 186 14.13 12.83 11.67
C GLY A 186 15.62 13.08 11.54
N ILE A 187 15.94 13.91 10.55
CA ILE A 187 17.30 14.18 10.06
C ILE A 187 17.43 15.66 9.73
N ASP A 188 18.57 16.24 10.13
CA ASP A 188 19.01 17.55 9.67
C ASP A 188 19.53 17.46 8.23
N VAL A 189 18.92 18.21 7.32
CA VAL A 189 19.27 18.22 5.89
C VAL A 189 19.75 19.61 5.51
N THR A 190 20.98 19.67 4.98
CA THR A 190 21.55 20.84 4.35
C THR A 190 21.63 20.61 2.84
N LEU A 191 20.99 21.47 2.06
CA LEU A 191 20.93 21.42 0.60
C LEU A 191 21.53 22.70 0.02
N PRO A 192 22.72 22.64 -0.62
CA PRO A 192 23.22 23.73 -1.44
C PRO A 192 22.24 24.13 -2.56
N PRO A 193 22.44 25.30 -3.20
CA PRO A 193 21.63 25.71 -4.35
C PRO A 193 21.59 24.62 -5.42
N HIS A 194 20.38 24.28 -5.88
CA HIS A 194 20.14 23.28 -6.94
C HIS A 194 20.64 21.85 -6.64
N ALA A 195 20.96 21.54 -5.38
CA ALA A 195 21.41 20.22 -4.98
C ALA A 195 20.25 19.34 -4.51
N SER A 196 20.41 18.03 -4.70
CA SER A 196 19.47 17.01 -4.24
C SER A 196 20.10 16.08 -3.20
N ARG A 197 19.28 15.58 -2.26
CA ARG A 197 19.62 14.45 -1.39
C ARG A 197 18.48 13.45 -1.35
N TYR A 198 18.85 12.17 -1.22
CA TYR A 198 17.91 11.06 -1.20
C TYR A 198 17.98 10.32 0.13
N PHE A 199 16.82 9.86 0.60
CA PHE A 199 16.67 9.08 1.82
C PHE A 199 15.72 7.92 1.54
N SER A 200 15.97 6.77 2.14
CA SER A 200 15.04 5.65 2.13
C SER A 200 14.46 5.43 3.53
N TRP A 201 13.22 4.99 3.60
CA TRP A 201 12.62 4.44 4.81
C TRP A 201 11.84 3.17 4.52
N ALA A 202 11.65 2.37 5.56
CA ALA A 202 10.81 1.18 5.49
C ALA A 202 10.07 0.98 6.81
N LEU A 203 8.85 0.50 6.70
CA LEU A 203 8.02 -0.01 7.78
C LEU A 203 7.73 -1.47 7.47
N ALA A 204 8.22 -2.37 8.33
CA ALA A 204 7.87 -3.77 8.25
C ALA A 204 7.18 -4.20 9.53
N THR A 205 6.17 -5.05 9.40
CA THR A 205 5.32 -5.46 10.50
C THR A 205 5.10 -6.96 10.44
N LEU A 206 5.87 -7.72 11.19
CA LEU A 206 5.78 -9.17 11.30
C LEU A 206 5.38 -9.58 12.72
N ASN A 207 5.46 -10.88 13.01
CA ASN A 207 5.03 -11.48 14.27
C ASN A 207 6.04 -11.32 15.42
N ASN A 208 7.20 -10.70 15.17
CA ASN A 208 8.18 -10.33 16.18
C ASN A 208 9.04 -9.14 15.71
N ILE A 209 9.72 -8.51 16.68
CA ILE A 209 10.52 -7.29 16.46
C ILE A 209 11.73 -7.56 15.57
N GLU A 210 12.41 -8.70 15.77
CA GLU A 210 13.66 -9.02 15.08
C GLU A 210 13.44 -9.20 13.57
N ASP A 211 12.44 -10.00 13.19
CA ASP A 211 12.07 -10.21 11.79
C ASP A 211 11.60 -8.91 11.13
N SER A 212 10.82 -8.10 11.86
CA SER A 212 10.37 -6.78 11.38
C SER A 212 11.56 -5.84 11.15
N PHE A 213 12.53 -5.83 12.07
CA PHE A 213 13.74 -5.04 11.90
C PHE A 213 14.56 -5.49 10.68
N TYR A 214 14.79 -6.79 10.50
CA TYR A 214 15.55 -7.28 9.35
C TYR A 214 14.84 -7.02 8.03
N ALA A 215 13.51 -7.20 7.98
CA ALA A 215 12.70 -6.89 6.81
C ALA A 215 12.77 -5.39 6.47
N ALA A 216 12.57 -4.49 7.44
CA ALA A 216 12.67 -3.06 7.24
C ALA A 216 14.08 -2.65 6.78
N ARG A 217 15.13 -3.16 7.42
CA ARG A 217 16.52 -2.90 7.04
C ARG A 217 16.81 -3.34 5.62
N LYS A 218 16.42 -4.56 5.25
CA LYS A 218 16.53 -5.06 3.87
C LYS A 218 15.80 -4.14 2.90
N ALA A 219 14.57 -3.74 3.22
CA ALA A 219 13.74 -2.94 2.34
C ALA A 219 14.32 -1.55 2.06
N THR A 220 14.97 -0.91 3.05
CA THR A 220 15.65 0.39 2.82
C THR A 220 16.80 0.35 1.83
N SER A 221 17.29 -0.85 1.48
CA SER A 221 18.37 -1.04 0.50
C SER A 221 17.89 -1.18 -0.95
N TYR A 222 16.58 -1.27 -1.18
CA TYR A 222 16.05 -1.37 -2.55
C TYR A 222 16.30 -0.10 -3.36
N THR A 223 16.51 -0.26 -4.66
CA THR A 223 16.58 0.84 -5.63
C THR A 223 15.22 0.98 -6.32
N LEU A 224 14.39 1.91 -5.86
CA LEU A 224 12.99 1.98 -6.28
C LEU A 224 12.81 2.46 -7.74
N ASP A 225 13.82 3.11 -8.33
CA ASP A 225 13.84 3.42 -9.76
C ASP A 225 13.89 2.15 -10.61
N ASN A 226 14.72 1.17 -10.22
CA ASN A 226 14.82 -0.11 -10.93
C ASN A 226 13.50 -0.90 -10.82
N GLU A 227 12.86 -0.86 -9.64
CA GLU A 227 11.57 -1.54 -9.44
C GLU A 227 10.46 -0.85 -10.22
N GLN A 228 10.44 0.48 -10.29
CA GLN A 228 9.49 1.22 -11.14
C GLN A 228 9.60 0.80 -12.60
N ILE A 229 10.81 0.74 -13.16
CA ILE A 229 11.02 0.30 -14.55
C ILE A 229 10.45 -1.10 -14.79
N LYS A 230 10.71 -2.06 -13.88
CA LYS A 230 10.15 -3.42 -13.99
C LYS A 230 8.63 -3.41 -13.96
N ILE A 231 8.03 -2.64 -13.05
CA ILE A 231 6.57 -2.53 -12.91
C ILE A 231 5.95 -1.88 -14.14
N GLU A 232 6.57 -0.82 -14.69
CA GLU A 232 6.12 -0.18 -15.93
C GLU A 232 6.14 -1.13 -17.12
N MET A 233 7.22 -1.91 -17.28
CA MET A 233 7.32 -2.92 -18.34
C MET A 233 6.25 -3.99 -18.19
N LEU A 234 6.02 -4.46 -16.95
CA LEU A 234 4.97 -5.43 -16.63
C LEU A 234 3.57 -4.88 -16.95
N GLN A 235 3.28 -3.65 -16.56
CA GLN A 235 1.99 -2.99 -16.80
C GLN A 235 1.76 -2.82 -18.29
N LYS A 236 2.74 -2.29 -19.05
CA LYS A 236 2.66 -2.14 -20.51
C LYS A 236 2.35 -3.46 -21.21
N GLY A 237 2.89 -4.59 -20.74
CA GLY A 237 2.63 -5.90 -21.31
C GLY A 237 1.30 -6.55 -20.90
N GLN A 238 0.56 -5.97 -19.94
CA GLN A 238 -0.59 -6.63 -19.30
C GLN A 238 -1.81 -5.73 -19.08
N THR A 239 -1.84 -4.55 -19.71
CA THR A 239 -3.00 -3.66 -19.69
C THR A 239 -3.38 -3.24 -21.09
N VAL A 240 -4.67 -3.01 -21.32
CA VAL A 240 -5.19 -2.39 -22.54
C VAL A 240 -5.12 -0.87 -22.38
N ARG A 241 -4.72 -0.16 -23.44
CA ARG A 241 -4.81 1.30 -23.49
C ARG A 241 -6.17 1.71 -24.03
N PHE A 242 -6.82 2.66 -23.34
CA PHE A 242 -8.08 3.26 -23.78
C PHE A 242 -7.80 4.63 -24.39
N ASP A 243 -8.44 4.92 -25.52
CA ASP A 243 -8.29 6.19 -26.24
C ASP A 243 -9.66 6.71 -26.68
N PHE A 244 -10.60 6.79 -25.73
CA PHE A 244 -11.87 7.45 -25.92
C PHE A 244 -11.68 8.96 -25.94
N GLY A 245 -12.56 9.70 -26.63
CA GLY A 245 -12.51 11.16 -26.65
C GLY A 245 -12.71 11.82 -25.28
N ASP A 246 -13.27 11.09 -24.31
CA ASP A 246 -13.39 11.50 -22.91
C ASP A 246 -12.19 10.97 -22.10
N SER A 247 -11.27 11.87 -21.74
CA SER A 247 -10.07 11.54 -20.95
C SER A 247 -10.41 11.04 -19.54
N SER A 248 -11.54 11.47 -18.96
CA SER A 248 -11.96 11.01 -17.64
C SER A 248 -12.39 9.54 -17.67
N LEU A 249 -12.99 9.11 -18.78
CA LEU A 249 -13.36 7.72 -19.01
C LEU A 249 -12.12 6.84 -19.18
N ASN A 250 -11.13 7.30 -19.95
CA ASN A 250 -9.86 6.59 -20.12
C ASN A 250 -9.19 6.33 -18.75
N HIS A 251 -9.08 7.38 -17.93
CA HIS A 251 -8.49 7.29 -16.60
C HIS A 251 -9.23 6.31 -15.67
N ARG A 252 -10.57 6.37 -15.64
CA ARG A 252 -11.38 5.44 -14.84
C ARG A 252 -11.21 3.98 -15.26
N MET A 253 -11.05 3.72 -16.57
CA MET A 253 -10.82 2.38 -17.09
C MET A 253 -9.41 1.87 -16.76
N GLU A 254 -8.40 2.75 -16.78
CA GLU A 254 -7.05 2.45 -16.30
C GLU A 254 -7.05 2.12 -14.80
N GLU A 255 -7.69 2.96 -13.97
CA GLU A 255 -7.87 2.72 -12.53
C GLU A 255 -8.59 1.38 -12.29
N SER A 256 -9.61 1.06 -13.10
CA SER A 256 -10.32 -0.23 -13.01
C SER A 256 -9.41 -1.42 -13.29
N GLN A 257 -8.55 -1.36 -14.31
CA GLN A 257 -7.58 -2.42 -14.59
C GLN A 257 -6.59 -2.59 -13.43
N GLN A 258 -6.05 -1.48 -12.90
CA GLN A 258 -5.15 -1.52 -11.75
C GLN A 258 -5.81 -2.15 -10.54
N ARG A 259 -7.05 -1.74 -10.24
CA ARG A 259 -7.82 -2.30 -9.13
C ARG A 259 -8.06 -3.79 -9.31
N THR A 260 -8.37 -4.26 -10.52
CA THR A 260 -8.52 -5.70 -10.78
C THR A 260 -7.25 -6.48 -10.44
N PHE A 261 -6.06 -6.00 -10.85
CA PHE A 261 -4.81 -6.65 -10.48
C PHE A 261 -4.52 -6.61 -8.97
N GLN A 262 -4.91 -5.54 -8.28
CA GLN A 262 -4.83 -5.48 -6.81
C GLN A 262 -5.70 -6.54 -6.14
N LEU A 263 -6.81 -6.96 -6.73
CA LEU A 263 -7.72 -7.92 -6.11
C LEU A 263 -7.28 -9.39 -6.25
N LEU A 264 -6.23 -9.66 -7.04
CA LEU A 264 -5.74 -11.02 -7.27
C LEU A 264 -4.85 -11.52 -6.13
N LEU A 265 -4.99 -12.80 -5.80
CA LEU A 265 -4.24 -13.49 -4.76
C LEU A 265 -3.59 -14.77 -5.30
N PRO A 266 -2.46 -15.21 -4.72
CA PRO A 266 -1.79 -16.44 -5.11
C PRO A 266 -2.60 -17.66 -4.68
N PRO A 267 -2.30 -18.85 -5.25
CA PRO A 267 -2.83 -20.12 -4.74
C PRO A 267 -2.72 -20.24 -3.21
N TYR A 268 -3.75 -20.78 -2.58
CA TYR A 268 -3.80 -20.92 -1.13
C TYR A 268 -4.74 -22.05 -0.70
N ARG A 269 -4.24 -22.95 0.17
CA ARG A 269 -4.95 -24.13 0.67
C ARG A 269 -5.55 -24.96 -0.48
N ILE A 270 -6.88 -25.12 -0.55
CA ILE A 270 -7.54 -25.94 -1.59
C ILE A 270 -7.57 -25.24 -2.95
N LEU A 271 -7.42 -23.91 -2.98
CA LEU A 271 -7.39 -23.13 -4.22
C LEU A 271 -5.99 -23.23 -4.82
N ASN A 272 -5.78 -24.27 -5.63
CA ASN A 272 -4.49 -24.59 -6.23
C ASN A 272 -4.05 -23.59 -7.33
N ASN A 273 -4.96 -22.75 -7.79
CA ASN A 273 -4.70 -21.71 -8.77
C ASN A 273 -4.94 -20.33 -8.16
N SER A 274 -4.38 -19.28 -8.80
CA SER A 274 -4.65 -17.90 -8.43
C SER A 274 -6.15 -17.62 -8.37
N TRP A 275 -6.53 -16.81 -7.40
CA TRP A 275 -7.91 -16.47 -7.09
C TRP A 275 -7.97 -14.98 -6.77
N TYR A 276 -9.04 -14.51 -6.13
CA TYR A 276 -9.28 -13.10 -5.91
C TYR A 276 -10.06 -12.83 -4.63
N VAL A 277 -10.05 -11.58 -4.20
CA VAL A 277 -10.96 -11.02 -3.19
C VAL A 277 -11.85 -9.95 -3.83
N THR A 278 -13.05 -9.75 -3.31
CA THR A 278 -13.97 -8.72 -3.83
C THR A 278 -13.62 -7.32 -3.30
N LYS A 279 -12.97 -7.26 -2.13
CA LYS A 279 -12.48 -6.03 -1.50
C LYS A 279 -11.10 -6.28 -0.90
N ARG A 280 -10.19 -5.34 -1.13
CA ARG A 280 -8.83 -5.34 -0.60
C ARG A 280 -8.47 -3.91 -0.19
N ASN A 281 -8.77 -3.60 1.07
CA ASN A 281 -8.65 -2.28 1.70
C ASN A 281 -7.98 -2.43 3.09
N PRO A 282 -7.56 -1.34 3.76
CA PRO A 282 -6.94 -1.37 5.09
C PRO A 282 -7.58 -2.29 6.15
N GLU A 283 -8.90 -2.40 6.14
CA GLU A 283 -9.71 -3.20 7.07
C GLU A 283 -9.81 -4.70 6.71
N HIS A 284 -9.24 -5.11 5.57
CA HIS A 284 -9.21 -6.49 5.11
C HIS A 284 -7.79 -7.09 5.24
N GLY A 285 -7.61 -8.32 4.76
CA GLY A 285 -6.31 -8.99 4.74
C GLY A 285 -5.96 -9.74 6.03
N ASN A 286 -6.87 -9.79 7.00
CA ASN A 286 -6.74 -10.61 8.19
C ASN A 286 -7.99 -11.48 8.34
N LEU A 287 -7.83 -12.80 8.24
CA LEU A 287 -8.89 -13.75 8.55
C LEU A 287 -8.42 -14.71 9.67
N PRO A 288 -8.83 -14.48 10.93
CA PRO A 288 -8.47 -15.38 12.03
C PRO A 288 -8.93 -16.81 11.73
N VAL A 289 -8.08 -17.80 12.05
CA VAL A 289 -8.36 -19.22 11.83
C VAL A 289 -9.70 -19.65 12.43
N GLU A 290 -10.07 -19.09 13.59
CA GLU A 290 -11.32 -19.37 14.30
C GLU A 290 -12.57 -18.92 13.53
N ASN A 291 -12.46 -17.85 12.73
CA ASN A 291 -13.54 -17.29 11.90
C ASN A 291 -13.56 -17.84 10.46
N SER A 292 -12.61 -18.72 10.11
CA SER A 292 -12.43 -19.26 8.76
C SER A 292 -13.39 -20.41 8.39
N SER A 293 -14.25 -20.83 9.33
CA SER A 293 -15.11 -22.02 9.23
C SER A 293 -16.47 -21.76 8.54
N GLY A 294 -16.83 -20.49 8.29
CA GLY A 294 -18.10 -20.05 7.71
C GLY A 294 -17.97 -19.31 6.37
N PHE A 295 -19.12 -19.04 5.72
CA PHE A 295 -19.24 -18.13 4.57
C PHE A 295 -19.54 -16.68 5.01
N SER A 296 -19.23 -16.33 6.28
CA SER A 296 -19.59 -15.04 6.89
C SER A 296 -18.60 -13.91 6.57
N ALA A 297 -17.44 -14.22 5.97
CA ALA A 297 -16.45 -13.23 5.55
C ALA A 297 -16.31 -13.28 4.02
N ASP A 298 -16.40 -12.13 3.35
CA ASP A 298 -16.17 -12.02 1.89
C ASP A 298 -14.73 -12.37 1.47
N TRP A 299 -13.81 -12.49 2.43
CA TRP A 299 -12.41 -12.88 2.22
C TRP A 299 -12.26 -14.40 2.26
N GLY A 300 -11.57 -14.99 1.29
CA GLY A 300 -11.39 -16.45 1.22
C GLY A 300 -12.51 -17.20 0.49
N ILE A 301 -13.45 -16.50 -0.15
CA ILE A 301 -14.57 -17.10 -0.90
C ILE A 301 -14.46 -16.74 -2.38
N GLN A 302 -14.49 -17.77 -3.23
CA GLN A 302 -14.62 -17.64 -4.68
C GLN A 302 -16.08 -17.92 -5.09
N LYS A 303 -16.65 -17.03 -5.91
CA LYS A 303 -18.05 -17.08 -6.38
C LYS A 303 -18.06 -17.11 -7.90
N MET A 304 -18.86 -17.98 -8.52
CA MET A 304 -18.88 -18.13 -9.97
C MET A 304 -19.25 -16.80 -10.70
N THR A 305 -20.18 -16.03 -10.14
CA THR A 305 -20.63 -14.73 -10.69
C THR A 305 -19.50 -13.69 -10.78
N GLU A 306 -18.60 -13.70 -9.80
CA GLU A 306 -17.47 -12.78 -9.72
C GLU A 306 -16.34 -13.21 -10.67
N ILE A 307 -16.13 -14.52 -10.86
CA ILE A 307 -15.21 -15.03 -11.89
C ILE A 307 -15.68 -14.56 -13.27
N TRP A 308 -16.98 -14.64 -13.55
CA TRP A 308 -17.55 -14.10 -14.79
C TRP A 308 -17.32 -12.60 -14.91
N ALA A 309 -17.56 -11.81 -13.86
CA ALA A 309 -17.31 -10.37 -13.88
C ALA A 309 -15.82 -10.04 -14.14
N LEU A 310 -14.90 -10.71 -13.44
CA LEU A 310 -13.46 -10.52 -13.61
C LEU A 310 -12.98 -10.95 -15.00
N SER A 311 -13.60 -11.98 -15.60
CA SER A 311 -13.27 -12.42 -16.95
C SER A 311 -13.44 -11.31 -17.99
N ARG A 312 -14.38 -10.37 -17.77
CA ARG A 312 -14.63 -9.23 -18.66
C ARG A 312 -13.50 -8.19 -18.67
N ILE A 313 -12.69 -8.15 -17.60
CA ILE A 313 -11.55 -7.23 -17.46
C ILE A 313 -10.25 -7.97 -17.80
N LEU A 314 -10.12 -9.22 -17.37
CA LEU A 314 -8.90 -10.02 -17.54
C LEU A 314 -8.74 -10.55 -18.97
N LEU A 315 -9.82 -10.86 -19.69
CA LEU A 315 -9.74 -11.36 -21.06
C LEU A 315 -9.62 -10.21 -22.08
N PRO A 316 -8.81 -10.39 -23.14
CA PRO A 316 -8.03 -11.58 -23.49
C PRO A 316 -6.61 -11.59 -22.91
N LEU A 317 -6.23 -10.63 -22.07
CA LEU A 317 -4.83 -10.44 -21.63
C LEU A 317 -4.33 -11.50 -20.65
N LYS A 318 -5.22 -12.05 -19.82
CA LYS A 318 -4.92 -13.01 -18.76
C LYS A 318 -5.88 -14.21 -18.74
N PRO A 319 -5.94 -14.99 -19.83
CA PRO A 319 -6.79 -16.17 -19.89
C PRO A 319 -6.38 -17.23 -18.87
N ASP A 320 -5.08 -17.32 -18.55
CA ASP A 320 -4.56 -18.27 -17.56
C ASP A 320 -5.15 -18.03 -16.16
N LEU A 321 -5.35 -16.76 -15.76
CA LEU A 321 -5.95 -16.43 -14.48
C LEU A 321 -7.42 -16.86 -14.42
N VAL A 322 -8.19 -16.56 -15.48
CA VAL A 322 -9.61 -16.96 -15.56
C VAL A 322 -9.74 -18.47 -15.58
N LYS A 323 -8.91 -19.16 -16.37
CA LYS A 323 -8.84 -20.63 -16.40
C LYS A 323 -8.53 -21.20 -15.02
N GLY A 324 -7.52 -20.67 -14.33
CA GLY A 324 -7.15 -21.11 -12.99
C GLY A 324 -8.28 -20.94 -11.98
N MET A 325 -8.94 -19.77 -11.98
CA MET A 325 -10.10 -19.53 -11.12
C MET A 325 -11.24 -20.52 -11.40
N LEU A 326 -11.56 -20.79 -12.67
CA LEU A 326 -12.56 -21.80 -13.03
C LEU A 326 -12.13 -23.21 -12.59
N GLN A 327 -10.86 -23.56 -12.74
CA GLN A 327 -10.32 -24.84 -12.31
C GLN A 327 -10.50 -25.06 -10.80
N ASN A 328 -10.26 -24.03 -9.98
CA ASN A 328 -10.53 -24.12 -8.54
C ASN A 328 -11.99 -24.51 -8.23
N VAL A 329 -12.96 -24.05 -9.03
CA VAL A 329 -14.38 -24.43 -8.85
C VAL A 329 -14.63 -25.86 -9.30
N LEU A 330 -14.09 -26.24 -10.46
CA LEU A 330 -14.27 -27.59 -11.01
C LEU A 330 -13.59 -28.65 -10.15
N ASP A 331 -12.47 -28.34 -9.51
CA ASP A 331 -11.77 -29.24 -8.58
C ASP A 331 -12.62 -29.56 -7.34
N GLN A 332 -13.65 -28.76 -7.05
CA GLN A 332 -14.57 -28.95 -5.92
C GLN A 332 -15.96 -29.43 -6.38
N GLN A 333 -16.07 -29.93 -7.63
CA GLN A 333 -17.32 -30.46 -8.17
C GLN A 333 -17.83 -31.65 -7.34
N GLY A 334 -19.15 -31.72 -7.13
CA GLY A 334 -19.81 -32.85 -6.50
C GLY A 334 -19.67 -34.14 -7.30
N VAL A 335 -19.77 -35.29 -6.64
CA VAL A 335 -19.70 -36.63 -7.29
C VAL A 335 -20.80 -36.82 -8.34
N ASP A 336 -21.92 -36.10 -8.19
CA ASP A 336 -23.05 -36.03 -9.12
C ASP A 336 -22.82 -35.07 -10.30
N GLY A 337 -21.65 -34.42 -10.37
CA GLY A 337 -21.33 -33.40 -11.37
C GLY A 337 -21.79 -31.99 -10.99
N THR A 338 -22.34 -31.77 -9.79
CA THR A 338 -22.79 -30.45 -9.38
C THR A 338 -21.62 -29.47 -9.25
N VAL A 339 -21.70 -28.35 -9.97
CA VAL A 339 -20.79 -27.20 -9.81
C VAL A 339 -21.40 -26.25 -8.80
N TYR A 340 -20.72 -26.01 -7.68
CA TYR A 340 -21.24 -25.17 -6.60
C TYR A 340 -21.08 -23.67 -6.89
N ALA A 341 -22.04 -22.86 -6.43
CA ALA A 341 -22.05 -21.42 -6.66
C ALA A 341 -20.89 -20.69 -5.97
N GLN A 342 -20.47 -21.19 -4.79
CA GLN A 342 -19.36 -20.62 -4.02
C GLN A 342 -18.53 -21.72 -3.38
N ILE A 343 -17.22 -21.48 -3.34
CA ILE A 343 -16.22 -22.30 -2.66
C ILE A 343 -15.40 -21.40 -1.74
N ASN A 344 -15.03 -21.87 -0.56
CA ASN A 344 -14.03 -21.18 0.25
C ASN A 344 -12.67 -21.87 0.14
N TRP A 345 -11.61 -21.17 0.54
CA TRP A 345 -10.25 -21.71 0.52
C TRP A 345 -10.00 -22.91 1.47
N ASN A 346 -10.99 -23.27 2.28
CA ASN A 346 -10.97 -24.42 3.19
C ASN A 346 -11.71 -25.63 2.61
N GLY A 347 -12.20 -25.55 1.37
CA GLY A 347 -12.92 -26.64 0.67
C GLY A 347 -14.40 -26.73 1.02
N LYS A 348 -14.95 -25.77 1.77
CA LYS A 348 -16.39 -25.69 2.03
C LYS A 348 -17.08 -25.14 0.79
N VAL A 349 -18.12 -25.83 0.37
CA VAL A 349 -18.97 -25.45 -0.77
C VAL A 349 -20.37 -25.07 -0.29
N THR A 350 -21.10 -24.29 -1.09
CA THR A 350 -22.51 -24.00 -0.81
C THR A 350 -23.41 -25.17 -1.17
N ASN A 351 -24.59 -25.28 -0.57
CA ASN A 351 -25.61 -26.25 -0.99
C ASN A 351 -26.34 -25.87 -2.29
N LEU A 352 -25.99 -24.73 -2.89
CA LEU A 352 -26.60 -24.22 -4.11
C LEU A 352 -25.68 -24.50 -5.31
N ALA A 353 -26.26 -25.02 -6.39
CA ALA A 353 -25.59 -25.12 -7.68
C ALA A 353 -25.33 -23.71 -8.24
N ALA A 354 -24.25 -23.57 -9.00
CA ALA A 354 -23.95 -22.35 -9.74
C ALA A 354 -25.05 -22.08 -10.76
N ALA A 355 -25.50 -20.83 -10.84
CA ALA A 355 -26.43 -20.40 -11.87
C ALA A 355 -25.76 -20.52 -13.26
N PRO A 356 -26.53 -20.80 -14.34
CA PRO A 356 -26.05 -20.61 -15.70
C PRO A 356 -25.66 -19.13 -15.89
N LEU A 357 -24.46 -18.87 -16.42
CA LEU A 357 -23.91 -17.52 -16.63
C LEU A 357 -23.72 -17.18 -18.10
#